data_AF-A0AAU4WBL2-F1
#
_entry.id   AF-A0AAU4WBL2-F1
#
_cell.length_a   1.000
_cell.length_b   1.000
_cell.length_c   1.000
_cell.angle_alpha   90.00
_cell.angle_beta   90.00
_cell.angle_gamma   90.00
#
_symmetry.space_group_name_H-M   'P 1'
#
loop_
_entity.id
_entity.type
_entity.pdbx_description
1 polymer ?
#
loop_
_entity_poly.entity_id
_entity_poly.type
_entity_poly.pdbx_seq_one_letter_code
_entity_poly.pdbx_strand_id
1 'polypeptide(L)' 'MDDVSYMARGSTRAVCQRELDRICRLLEAVPTMLPSDTVGHGWTARAVPTTKAPDADGDVRGPVVSG' A
#
# COMPACT_ATOMS: atom_id res chain seq x y z
N MET A 1 6.01 8.33 -10.11
CA MET A 1 5.72 7.92 -8.73
C MET A 1 4.27 7.51 -8.69
N ASP A 2 4.02 6.21 -8.59
CA ASP A 2 2.66 5.65 -8.60
C ASP A 2 2.02 5.81 -7.21
N ASP A 3 0.73 6.17 -7.15
CA ASP A 3 -0.03 6.26 -5.91
C ASP A 3 -0.66 4.89 -5.61
N VAL A 4 -0.02 4.12 -4.72
CA VAL A 4 -0.45 2.75 -4.39
C VAL A 4 -1.15 2.72 -3.03
N SER A 5 -2.37 2.19 -2.99
CA SER A 5 -3.10 1.91 -1.75
C SER A 5 -3.71 0.50 -1.77
N TYR A 6 -3.72 -0.14 -0.59
CA TYR A 6 -4.32 -1.44 -0.38
C TYR A 6 -5.64 -1.28 0.39
N MET A 7 -6.69 -2.00 -0.03
CA MET A 7 -7.98 -2.01 0.64
C MET A 7 -8.29 -3.39 1.23
N ALA A 8 -8.74 -3.41 2.48
CA ALA A 8 -9.37 -4.56 3.10
C ALA A 8 -10.88 -4.33 3.18
N ARG A 9 -11.67 -5.35 2.85
CA ARG A 9 -13.14 -5.33 3.00
C ARG A 9 -13.61 -6.58 3.73
N GLY A 10 -14.56 -6.40 4.63
CA GLY A 10 -15.19 -7.49 5.37
C GLY A 10 -16.68 -7.27 5.61
N SER A 11 -17.43 -8.36 5.80
CA SER A 11 -18.84 -8.31 6.21
C SER A 11 -19.00 -7.85 7.67
N THR A 12 -17.96 -7.98 8.48
CA THR A 12 -17.90 -7.51 9.87
C THR A 12 -16.62 -6.72 10.13
N ARG A 13 -16.63 -5.88 11.18
CA ARG A 13 -15.46 -5.12 11.64
C ARG A 13 -14.26 -6.04 11.87
N ALA A 14 -14.49 -7.18 12.52
CA ALA A 14 -13.45 -8.13 12.87
C ALA A 14 -12.80 -8.79 11.64
N VAL A 15 -13.61 -9.16 10.64
CA VAL A 15 -13.09 -9.72 9.38
C VAL A 15 -12.25 -8.67 8.65
N CYS A 16 -12.75 -7.43 8.56
CA CYS A 16 -12.02 -6.34 7.92
C CYS A 16 -10.69 -6.04 8.63
N GLN A 17 -10.67 -6.01 9.96
CA GLN A 17 -9.44 -5.80 10.74
C GLN A 17 -8.42 -6.91 10.49
N ARG A 18 -8.85 -8.18 10.53
CA ARG A 18 -7.96 -9.31 10.32
C ARG A 18 -7.26 -9.27 8.95
N GLU A 19 -8.01 -8.94 7.89
CA GLU A 19 -7.42 -8.85 6.56
C GLU A 19 -6.55 -7.59 6.40
N LEU A 20 -6.90 -6.48 7.07
CA LEU A 20 -6.02 -5.30 7.14
C LEU A 20 -4.67 -5.65 7.79
N ASP A 21 -4.69 -6.32 8.94
CA ASP A 21 -3.47 -6.73 9.65
C ASP A 21 -2.62 -7.67 8.79
N ARG A 22 -3.28 -8.56 8.03
CA ARG A 22 -2.62 -9.46 7.09
C ARG A 22 -1.92 -8.70 5.96
N ILE A 23 -2.59 -7.71 5.37
CA ILE A 23 -2.00 -6.85 4.33
C ILE A 23 -0.79 -6.10 4.90
N CYS A 24 -0.95 -5.44 6.05
CA CYS A 24 0.13 -4.69 6.69
C CYS A 24 1.35 -5.57 6.95
N ARG A 25 1.15 -6.81 7.41
CA ARG A 25 2.24 -7.77 7.66
C ARG A 25 2.92 -8.27 6.39
N LEU A 26 2.15 -8.57 5.34
CA LEU A 26 2.68 -9.19 4.12
C LEU A 26 3.35 -8.19 3.19
N LEU A 27 2.85 -6.95 3.15
CA LEU A 27 3.25 -5.93 2.18
C LEU A 27 4.04 -4.79 2.81
N GLU A 28 4.45 -4.95 4.07
CA GLU A 28 5.11 -3.89 4.86
C GLU A 28 4.35 -2.57 4.68
N ALA A 29 3.06 -2.62 4.98
CA ALA A 29 2.15 -1.50 4.79
C ALA A 29 1.70 -0.96 6.14
N VAL A 30 1.34 0.32 6.17
CA VAL A 30 0.79 0.98 7.35
C VAL A 30 -0.66 1.34 7.12
N PRO A 31 -1.55 1.09 8.10
CA PRO A 31 -2.96 1.45 7.98
C PRO A 31 -3.12 2.96 7.99
N THR A 32 -3.81 3.49 6.98
CA THR A 32 -4.19 4.91 6.87
C THR A 32 -5.67 5.13 7.21
N MET A 33 -6.47 4.07 7.13
CA MET A 33 -7.87 4.09 7.52
C MET A 33 -8.21 2.77 8.22
N LEU A 34 -8.66 2.86 9.47
CA LEU A 34 -9.17 1.71 10.23
C LEU A 34 -10.53 1.25 9.67
N PRO A 35 -10.99 0.04 10.02
CA PRO A 35 -12.29 -0.45 9.60
C PRO A 35 -13.40 0.56 9.92
N SER A 36 -14.08 1.01 8.87
CA SER A 36 -15.23 1.90 8.89
C SER A 36 -16.35 1.33 8.02
N ASP A 37 -17.58 1.47 8.47
CA ASP A 37 -18.82 1.10 7.76
C ASP A 37 -19.49 2.30 7.07
N THR A 38 -18.86 3.48 7.14
CA THR A 38 -19.35 4.70 6.49
C THR A 38 -19.25 4.66 4.96
N VAL A 39 -18.55 3.68 4.39
CA VAL A 39 -18.27 3.56 2.96
C VAL A 39 -18.98 2.33 2.38
N GLY A 40 -20.27 2.47 2.11
CA GLY A 40 -21.10 1.44 1.45
C GLY A 40 -21.51 0.27 2.34
N HIS A 41 -21.92 -0.85 1.74
CA HIS A 41 -22.36 -2.04 2.48
C HIS A 41 -21.16 -2.86 2.98
N GLY A 42 -20.85 -2.75 4.27
CA GLY A 42 -19.82 -3.53 4.95
C GLY A 42 -18.68 -2.67 5.49
N TRP A 43 -17.67 -3.33 6.04
CA TRP A 43 -16.53 -2.69 6.67
C TRP A 43 -15.37 -2.58 5.69
N THR A 44 -14.79 -1.39 5.58
CA THR A 44 -13.65 -1.10 4.71
C THR A 44 -12.51 -0.49 5.51
N ALA A 45 -11.27 -0.85 5.19
CA ALA A 45 -10.06 -0.27 5.74
C ALA A 45 -9.03 -0.06 4.62
N ARG A 46 -8.03 0.81 4.87
CA ARG A 46 -6.97 1.12 3.91
C ARG A 46 -5.59 1.10 4.55
N ALA A 47 -4.60 0.69 3.77
CA ALA A 47 -3.19 0.78 4.09
C ALA A 47 -2.40 1.28 2.88
N VAL A 48 -1.23 1.86 3.13
CA VAL A 48 -0.28 2.26 2.08
C VAL A 48 1.05 1.58 2.33
N PRO A 49 1.82 1.23 1.28
CA PRO A 49 3.15 0.67 1.47
C PRO A 49 4.03 1.64 2.26
N THR A 50 4.83 1.16 3.20
CA THR A 50 5.89 1.98 3.80
C THR A 50 7.06 2.04 2.84
N THR A 51 6.96 2.89 1.82
CA THR A 51 8.09 3.14 0.94
C THR A 51 9.09 4.07 1.64
N LYS A 52 10.33 3.61 1.81
CA LYS A 52 11.36 4.22 0.97
C LYS A 52 11.28 3.45 -0.35
N ALA A 53 10.84 4.10 -1.41
CA ALA A 53 10.68 3.43 -2.69
C ALA A 53 12.08 2.98 -3.12
N PRO A 54 12.30 1.75 -3.61
CA PRO A 54 13.50 1.49 -4.37
C PRO A 54 13.41 2.39 -5.61
N ASP A 55 14.36 3.31 -5.74
CA ASP A 55 14.57 4.06 -6.97
C ASP A 55 14.87 3.04 -8.08
N ALA A 56 13.84 2.62 -8.80
CA ALA A 56 13.99 1.98 -10.08
C ALA A 56 14.33 3.08 -11.08
N ASP A 57 15.60 3.50 -11.11
CA ASP A 57 16.32 3.73 -12.35
C ASP A 57 17.82 3.92 -12.04
N GLY A 58 18.58 2.86 -12.31
CA GLY A 58 20.00 3.00 -12.55
C GLY A 58 20.21 3.75 -13.85
N ASP A 59 20.16 5.08 -13.82
CA ASP A 59 20.69 5.92 -14.89
C ASP A 59 22.22 5.84 -14.81
N VAL A 60 22.77 4.77 -15.36
CA VAL A 60 24.20 4.65 -15.62
C VAL A 60 24.48 5.57 -16.81
N ARG A 61 24.66 6.86 -16.54
CA ARG A 61 25.27 7.80 -17.48
C ARG A 61 26.71 7.34 -17.75
N GLY A 62 26.87 6.49 -18.76
CA GLY A 62 28.17 6.16 -19.33
C GLY A 62 28.82 7.44 -19.91
N PRO A 63 30.16 7.56 -19.87
CA PRO A 63 30.82 8.75 -20.39
C PRO A 63 30.72 8.75 -21.92
N VAL A 64 30.09 9.80 -22.48
CA VAL A 64 30.21 10.07 -23.91
C VAL A 64 31.61 10.63 -24.16
N VAL A 65 32.47 9.79 -24.75
CA VAL A 65 33.67 10.27 -25.44
C VAL A 65 33.24 10.77 -26.82
N SER A 66 33.61 12.00 -27.17
CA SER A 66 33.48 12.50 -28.54
C SER A 66 34.82 13.11 -28.92
N GLY A 67 35.44 12.49 -29.94
CA GLY A 67 36.59 13.01 -30.66
C GLY A 67 36.17 13.85 -31.86
#